data_AF-X1DUS8-F1
#
_entry.id   AF-X1DUS8-F1
#
_cell.length_a   1.000
_cell.length_b   1.000
_cell.length_c   1.000
_cell.angle_alpha   90.00
_cell.angle_beta   90.00
_cell.angle_gamma   90.00
#
_symmetry.space_group_name_H-M   'P 1'
#
loop_
_entity.id
_entity.type
_entity.pdbx_description
1 polymer ?
#
loop_
_entity_poly.entity_id
_entity_poly.type
_entity_poly.pdbx_seq_one_letter_code
_entity_poly.pdbx_strand_id
1 'polypeptide(L)'
;MMDYVVEYQNRLLVERFGDLKGKLCYEGYYGRKKPCEICALRQAIESGRSEVREVKTEDGRIYEFRFIPFTDASGVTKAVEVTTDIGERKNAEEALRVASDELREVRGELIRAEKLAAIGQLASGVGHELRNPLGAIRNAVFYVRRRIAKSALPATEPKVLEFLDIIDGEVNSANKVINDLLGFSRIAKPTVSPVNIGGIIEDALKHVPMP
;
A
#
# COMPACT_ATOMS: atom_id res chain seq x y z
N MET A 1 -21.30 -24.92 -42.52
CA MET A 1 -22.28 -24.43 -41.53
C MET A 1 -22.19 -25.37 -40.34
N MET A 2 -22.03 -24.86 -39.14
CA MET A 2 -21.87 -25.67 -37.93
C MET A 2 -23.19 -26.35 -37.55
N ASP A 3 -23.17 -27.65 -37.29
CA ASP A 3 -24.36 -28.47 -37.01
C ASP A 3 -24.68 -28.64 -35.51
N TYR A 4 -23.77 -28.23 -34.63
CA TYR A 4 -23.89 -28.28 -33.16
C TYR A 4 -24.04 -29.70 -32.60
N VAL A 5 -23.65 -30.73 -33.36
CA VAL A 5 -23.78 -32.12 -32.95
C VAL A 5 -22.64 -32.50 -32.01
N VAL A 6 -22.96 -33.14 -30.88
CA VAL A 6 -21.96 -33.67 -29.95
C VAL A 6 -21.38 -34.97 -30.51
N GLU A 7 -20.13 -34.93 -30.97
CA GLU A 7 -19.44 -36.13 -31.51
C GLU A 7 -18.85 -37.02 -30.42
N TYR A 8 -18.41 -36.42 -29.31
CA TYR A 8 -17.79 -37.09 -28.19
C TYR A 8 -18.20 -36.46 -26.87
N GLN A 9 -18.39 -37.31 -25.87
CA GLN A 9 -18.68 -36.92 -24.50
C GLN A 9 -17.88 -37.82 -23.57
N ASN A 10 -17.16 -37.24 -22.61
CA ASN A 10 -16.42 -38.03 -21.63
C ASN A 10 -17.38 -38.66 -20.60
N ARG A 11 -16.89 -39.64 -19.84
CA ARG A 11 -17.70 -40.36 -18.85
C ARG A 11 -18.35 -39.43 -17.82
N LEU A 12 -17.62 -38.42 -17.34
CA LEU A 12 -18.12 -37.47 -16.34
C LEU A 12 -19.32 -36.67 -16.85
N LEU A 13 -19.27 -36.22 -18.10
CA LEU A 13 -20.38 -35.48 -18.71
C LEU A 13 -21.58 -36.40 -19.01
N VAL A 14 -21.34 -37.66 -19.39
CA VAL A 14 -22.41 -38.67 -19.54
C VAL A 14 -23.11 -38.93 -18.21
N GLU A 15 -22.36 -39.12 -17.12
CA GLU A 15 -22.92 -39.33 -15.78
C GLU A 15 -23.77 -38.13 -15.32
N ARG A 16 -23.38 -36.91 -15.70
CA ARG A 16 -24.05 -35.67 -15.27
C ARG A 16 -25.23 -35.25 -16.15
N PHE A 17 -25.14 -35.44 -17.46
CA PHE A 17 -26.11 -34.91 -18.44
C PHE A 17 -26.78 -36.00 -19.29
N GLY A 18 -26.43 -37.27 -19.06
CA GLY A 18 -26.81 -38.40 -19.91
C GLY A 18 -25.99 -38.46 -21.20
N ASP A 19 -26.17 -39.53 -21.98
CA ASP A 19 -25.52 -39.69 -23.28
C ASP A 19 -26.13 -38.72 -24.30
N LEU A 20 -25.32 -37.75 -24.70
CA LEU A 20 -25.67 -36.71 -25.67
C LEU A 20 -25.02 -36.92 -27.03
N LYS A 21 -24.29 -38.03 -27.26
CA LYS A 21 -23.65 -38.28 -28.54
C LYS A 21 -24.68 -38.31 -29.67
N GLY A 22 -24.42 -37.57 -30.75
CA GLY A 22 -25.32 -37.41 -31.88
C GLY A 22 -26.49 -36.44 -31.65
N LYS A 23 -26.59 -35.82 -30.46
CA LYS A 23 -27.61 -34.82 -30.14
C LYS A 23 -27.06 -33.39 -30.27
N LEU A 24 -27.95 -32.41 -30.33
CA LEU A 24 -27.62 -30.99 -30.42
C LEU A 24 -27.15 -30.46 -29.06
N CYS A 25 -26.01 -29.79 -29.01
CA CYS A 25 -25.39 -29.35 -27.76
C CYS A 25 -26.29 -28.40 -26.95
N TYR A 26 -26.98 -27.46 -27.62
CA TYR A 26 -27.81 -26.47 -26.96
C TYR A 26 -29.10 -27.05 -26.37
N GLU A 27 -29.61 -28.13 -26.97
CA GLU A 27 -30.77 -28.86 -26.47
C GLU A 27 -30.36 -29.78 -25.32
N GLY A 28 -29.29 -30.57 -25.51
CA GLY A 28 -28.84 -31.55 -24.53
C GLY A 28 -28.28 -30.94 -23.25
N TYR A 29 -27.36 -29.96 -23.35
CA TYR A 29 -26.71 -29.38 -22.17
C TYR A 29 -27.47 -28.24 -21.52
N TYR A 30 -28.22 -27.47 -22.31
CA TYR A 30 -28.86 -26.24 -21.83
C TYR A 30 -30.39 -26.25 -21.92
N GLY A 31 -31.01 -27.32 -22.45
CA GLY A 31 -32.47 -27.41 -22.61
C GLY A 31 -33.06 -26.36 -23.55
N ARG A 32 -32.25 -25.75 -24.42
CA ARG A 32 -32.67 -24.68 -25.33
C ARG A 32 -33.25 -25.27 -26.61
N LYS A 33 -34.16 -24.53 -27.24
CA LYS A 33 -34.72 -24.89 -28.57
C LYS A 33 -33.93 -24.31 -29.75
N LYS A 34 -33.00 -23.39 -29.47
CA LYS A 34 -32.17 -22.70 -30.47
C LYS A 34 -30.73 -22.57 -29.94
N PRO A 35 -29.73 -22.42 -30.83
CA PRO A 35 -28.35 -22.15 -30.44
C PRO A 35 -28.22 -20.95 -29.51
N CYS A 36 -27.16 -20.93 -28.69
CA CYS A 36 -26.85 -19.82 -27.80
C CYS A 36 -26.70 -18.50 -28.57
N GLU A 37 -27.24 -17.40 -28.03
CA GLU A 37 -27.07 -16.06 -28.60
C GLU A 37 -25.58 -15.69 -28.72
N ILE A 38 -24.83 -15.94 -27.65
CA ILE A 38 -23.38 -15.86 -27.63
C ILE A 38 -22.84 -17.29 -27.48
N CYS A 39 -22.37 -17.86 -28.59
CA CYS A 39 -21.83 -19.22 -28.63
C CYS A 39 -20.30 -19.19 -28.70
N ALA A 40 -19.63 -19.43 -27.56
CA ALA A 40 -18.17 -19.48 -27.50
C ALA A 40 -17.57 -20.58 -28.39
N LEU A 41 -18.28 -21.70 -28.55
CA LEU A 41 -17.92 -22.77 -29.48
C LEU A 41 -17.90 -22.29 -30.94
N ARG A 42 -18.92 -21.52 -31.36
CA ARG A 42 -18.98 -20.91 -32.70
C ARG A 42 -17.83 -19.90 -32.87
N GLN A 43 -17.61 -19.04 -31.89
CA GLN A 43 -16.54 -18.03 -31.91
C GLN A 43 -15.16 -18.67 -32.04
N ALA A 44 -14.90 -19.77 -31.32
CA ALA A 44 -13.65 -20.51 -31.42
C ALA A 44 -13.43 -21.09 -32.83
N ILE A 45 -14.46 -21.72 -33.40
CA ILE A 45 -14.38 -22.31 -34.75
C ILE A 45 -14.21 -21.24 -35.84
N GLU A 46 -14.98 -20.14 -35.77
CA GLU A 46 -14.93 -19.06 -36.77
C GLU A 46 -13.63 -18.25 -36.69
N SER A 47 -13.11 -18.01 -35.49
CA SER A 47 -11.85 -17.27 -35.30
C SER A 47 -10.60 -18.11 -35.48
N GLY A 48 -10.72 -19.45 -35.40
CA GLY A 48 -9.58 -20.37 -35.34
C GLY A 48 -8.73 -20.23 -34.06
N ARG A 49 -9.21 -19.50 -33.05
CA ARG A 49 -8.50 -19.29 -31.77
C ARG A 49 -9.25 -19.96 -30.63
N SER A 50 -8.51 -20.32 -29.58
CA SER A 50 -9.13 -20.86 -28.38
C SER A 50 -9.93 -19.77 -27.65
N GLU A 51 -11.18 -20.09 -27.29
CA GLU A 51 -12.04 -19.22 -26.48
C GLU A 51 -12.14 -19.76 -25.06
N VAL A 52 -12.13 -18.86 -24.07
CA VAL A 52 -12.28 -19.21 -22.64
C VAL A 52 -13.46 -18.45 -22.06
N ARG A 53 -14.30 -19.13 -21.28
CA ARG A 53 -15.41 -18.54 -20.53
C ARG A 53 -15.40 -19.03 -19.10
N GLU A 54 -15.51 -18.12 -18.16
CA GLU A 54 -15.74 -18.45 -16.76
C GLU A 54 -17.23 -18.34 -16.45
N VAL A 55 -17.79 -19.35 -15.79
CA VAL A 55 -19.18 -19.36 -15.35
C VAL A 55 -19.22 -19.74 -13.89
N LYS A 56 -19.89 -18.89 -13.10
CA LYS A 56 -20.24 -19.21 -11.72
C LYS A 56 -21.61 -19.87 -11.70
N THR A 57 -21.68 -21.07 -11.14
CA THR A 57 -22.93 -21.82 -11.00
C THR A 57 -23.69 -21.39 -9.73
N GLU A 58 -24.97 -21.73 -9.64
CA GLU A 58 -25.83 -21.38 -8.50
C GLU A 58 -25.35 -21.97 -7.17
N ASP A 59 -24.68 -23.13 -7.22
CA ASP A 59 -24.03 -23.79 -6.08
C ASP A 59 -22.70 -23.13 -5.66
N GLY A 60 -22.33 -22.02 -6.31
CA GLY A 60 -21.15 -21.21 -5.97
C GLY A 60 -19.84 -21.69 -6.60
N ARG A 61 -19.82 -22.82 -7.32
CA ARG A 61 -18.62 -23.30 -8.03
C ARG A 61 -18.30 -22.41 -9.23
N ILE A 62 -17.03 -22.37 -9.62
CA ILE A 62 -16.56 -21.57 -10.75
C ILE A 62 -15.94 -22.53 -11.75
N TYR A 63 -16.53 -22.61 -12.95
CA TYR A 63 -16.02 -23.45 -14.03
C TYR A 63 -15.40 -22.58 -15.13
N GLU A 64 -14.21 -22.95 -15.55
CA GLU A 64 -13.59 -22.48 -16.79
C GLU A 64 -13.96 -23.44 -17.93
N PHE A 65 -14.58 -22.91 -18.98
CA PHE A 65 -14.87 -23.59 -20.22
C PHE A 65 -13.90 -23.11 -21.29
N ARG A 66 -13.07 -24.02 -21.80
CA ARG A 66 -12.09 -23.75 -22.85
C ARG A 66 -12.50 -24.47 -24.12
N PHE A 67 -12.73 -23.71 -25.18
CA PHE A 67 -13.11 -24.20 -26.50
C PHE A 67 -11.89 -24.12 -27.41
N ILE A 68 -11.35 -25.27 -27.80
CA ILE A 68 -10.12 -25.38 -28.59
C ILE A 68 -10.50 -25.86 -29.98
N PRO A 69 -10.45 -24.98 -31.01
CA PRO A 69 -10.73 -25.39 -32.37
C PRO A 69 -9.58 -26.24 -32.92
N PHE A 70 -9.92 -27.24 -33.72
CA PHE A 70 -8.96 -28.08 -34.43
C PHE A 70 -9.57 -28.53 -35.75
N THR A 71 -8.72 -28.83 -36.73
CA THR A 71 -9.16 -29.43 -38.00
C THR A 71 -8.87 -30.92 -37.96
N ASP A 72 -9.87 -31.74 -38.24
CA ASP A 72 -9.72 -33.19 -38.28
C ASP A 72 -9.10 -33.67 -39.60
N ALA A 73 -8.86 -34.99 -39.71
CA ALA A 73 -8.25 -35.60 -40.91
C ALA A 73 -9.09 -35.44 -42.18
N SER A 74 -10.39 -35.13 -42.07
CA SER A 74 -11.28 -34.87 -43.20
C SER A 74 -11.27 -33.40 -43.66
N GLY A 75 -10.52 -32.54 -42.96
CA GLY A 75 -10.48 -31.11 -43.23
C GLY A 75 -11.62 -30.32 -42.60
N VAL A 76 -12.42 -30.95 -41.72
CA VAL A 76 -13.53 -30.28 -41.04
C VAL A 76 -13.03 -29.65 -39.74
N THR A 77 -13.25 -28.36 -39.57
CA THR A 77 -12.95 -27.65 -38.31
C THR A 77 -14.01 -27.96 -37.26
N LYS A 78 -13.55 -28.52 -36.15
CA LYS A 78 -14.30 -28.89 -34.95
C LYS A 78 -13.72 -28.16 -33.75
N ALA A 79 -14.31 -28.34 -32.58
CA ALA A 79 -13.72 -27.82 -31.35
C ALA A 79 -13.91 -28.80 -30.19
N VAL A 80 -12.89 -28.91 -29.35
CA VAL A 80 -12.96 -29.63 -28.07
C VAL A 80 -13.29 -28.62 -26.97
N GLU A 81 -14.32 -28.91 -26.19
CA GLU A 81 -14.63 -28.19 -24.96
C GLU A 81 -14.00 -28.90 -23.77
N VAL A 82 -13.19 -28.19 -23.00
CA VAL A 82 -12.60 -28.66 -21.75
C VAL A 82 -13.17 -27.81 -20.62
N THR A 83 -13.86 -28.46 -19.68
CA THR A 83 -14.42 -27.82 -18.49
C THR A 83 -13.55 -28.14 -17.28
N THR A 84 -13.11 -27.11 -16.56
CA THR A 84 -12.28 -27.25 -15.35
C THR A 84 -12.92 -26.49 -14.19
N ASP A 85 -13.08 -27.12 -13.03
CA ASP A 85 -13.42 -26.40 -11.80
C ASP A 85 -12.19 -25.61 -11.34
N ILE A 86 -12.34 -24.29 -11.23
CA ILE A 86 -11.27 -23.36 -10.87
C ILE A 86 -11.57 -22.64 -9.56
N GLY A 87 -12.55 -23.11 -8.78
CA GLY A 87 -12.93 -22.48 -7.51
C GLY A 87 -11.76 -22.40 -6.52
N GLU A 88 -11.07 -23.53 -6.29
CA GLU A 88 -9.90 -23.56 -5.40
C GLU A 88 -8.79 -22.63 -5.88
N ARG A 89 -8.51 -22.65 -7.20
CA ARG A 89 -7.50 -21.77 -7.81
C ARG A 89 -7.84 -20.30 -7.62
N LYS A 90 -9.09 -19.89 -7.87
CA LYS A 90 -9.55 -18.50 -7.70
C LYS A 90 -9.50 -18.06 -6.23
N ASN A 91 -9.88 -18.93 -5.31
CA ASN A 91 -9.79 -18.64 -3.87
C ASN A 91 -8.33 -18.48 -3.43
N ALA A 92 -7.42 -19.30 -3.93
CA ALA A 92 -6.00 -19.18 -3.66
C ALA A 92 -5.40 -17.89 -4.27
N GLU A 93 -5.78 -17.55 -5.50
CA GLU A 93 -5.38 -16.29 -6.16
C GLU A 93 -5.85 -15.06 -5.37
N GLU A 94 -7.09 -15.08 -4.87
CA GLU A 94 -7.65 -14.03 -4.03
C GLU A 94 -6.93 -13.92 -2.69
N ALA A 95 -6.73 -15.04 -1.99
CA ALA A 95 -6.02 -15.07 -0.72
C ALA A 95 -4.57 -14.57 -0.87
N LEU A 96 -3.90 -14.94 -1.97
CA LEU A 96 -2.57 -14.44 -2.28
C LEU A 96 -2.57 -12.93 -2.55
N ARG A 97 -3.59 -12.41 -3.25
CA ARG A 97 -3.72 -10.96 -3.48
C ARG A 97 -3.87 -10.21 -2.16
N VAL A 98 -4.78 -10.66 -1.29
CA VAL A 98 -5.01 -10.06 0.04
C VAL A 98 -3.72 -10.08 0.87
N ALA A 99 -3.06 -11.24 0.98
CA ALA A 99 -1.82 -11.37 1.74
C ALA A 99 -0.68 -10.49 1.16
N SER A 100 -0.60 -10.35 -0.17
CA SER A 100 0.37 -9.47 -0.82
C SER A 100 0.13 -7.99 -0.50
N ASP A 101 -1.13 -7.57 -0.43
CA ASP A 101 -1.47 -6.18 -0.14
C ASP A 101 -1.23 -5.85 1.35
N GLU A 102 -1.60 -6.75 2.26
CA GLU A 102 -1.26 -6.64 3.70
C GLU A 102 0.27 -6.56 3.91
N LEU A 103 1.04 -7.41 3.23
CA LEU A 103 2.50 -7.39 3.32
C LEU A 103 3.10 -6.08 2.83
N ARG A 104 2.52 -5.48 1.78
CA ARG A 104 2.97 -4.17 1.26
C ARG A 104 2.73 -3.06 2.27
N GLU A 105 1.58 -3.06 2.94
CA GLU A 105 1.27 -2.07 3.97
C GLU A 105 2.24 -2.17 5.15
N VAL A 106 2.39 -3.38 5.72
CA VAL A 106 3.31 -3.63 6.84
C VAL A 106 4.76 -3.28 6.48
N ARG A 107 5.21 -3.62 5.26
CA ARG A 107 6.54 -3.24 4.79
C ARG A 107 6.69 -1.72 4.68
N GLY A 108 5.65 -1.02 4.23
CA GLY A 108 5.62 0.44 4.18
C GLY A 108 5.77 1.07 5.55
N GLU A 109 5.08 0.55 6.56
CA GLU A 109 5.23 0.98 7.96
C GLU A 109 6.63 0.70 8.50
N LEU A 110 7.17 -0.48 8.24
CA LEU A 110 8.52 -0.85 8.67
C LEU A 110 9.58 0.09 8.09
N ILE A 111 9.51 0.40 6.79
CA ILE A 111 10.44 1.35 6.15
C ILE A 111 10.35 2.74 6.79
N ARG A 112 9.14 3.19 7.16
CA ARG A 112 8.96 4.48 7.87
C ARG A 112 9.60 4.42 9.25
N ALA A 113 9.39 3.33 9.99
CA ALA A 113 9.99 3.14 11.31
C ALA A 113 11.53 3.10 11.25
N GLU A 114 12.11 2.39 10.28
CA GLU A 114 13.55 2.34 10.05
C GLU A 114 14.12 3.71 9.71
N LYS A 115 13.46 4.48 8.84
CA LYS A 115 13.87 5.85 8.52
C LYS A 115 13.88 6.75 9.75
N LEU A 116 12.84 6.67 10.58
CA LEU A 116 12.76 7.44 11.82
C LEU A 116 13.84 7.03 12.82
N ALA A 117 14.11 5.73 12.96
CA ALA A 117 15.18 5.22 13.82
C ALA A 117 16.57 5.72 13.35
N ALA A 118 16.83 5.68 12.04
CA ALA A 118 18.07 6.17 11.46
C ALA A 118 18.24 7.69 11.65
N ILE A 119 17.19 8.48 11.34
CA ILE A 119 17.17 9.92 11.64
C ILE A 119 17.46 10.16 13.11
N GLY A 120 16.89 9.35 13.99
CA GLY A 120 17.07 9.46 15.41
C GLY A 120 18.49 9.21 15.91
N GLN A 121 19.13 8.15 15.41
CA GLN A 121 20.54 7.88 15.70
C GLN A 121 21.45 9.01 15.20
N LEU A 122 21.22 9.49 13.97
CA LEU A 122 21.99 10.60 13.41
C LEU A 122 21.78 11.90 14.20
N ALA A 123 20.53 12.21 14.55
CA ALA A 123 20.19 13.38 15.36
C ALA A 123 20.86 13.36 16.73
N SER A 124 20.94 12.18 17.37
CA SER A 124 21.66 12.00 18.63
C SER A 124 23.14 12.34 18.51
N GLY A 125 23.83 11.77 17.52
CA GLY A 125 25.26 12.04 17.27
C GLY A 125 25.52 13.50 16.91
N VAL A 126 24.87 13.97 15.85
CA VAL A 126 25.02 15.35 15.34
C VAL A 126 24.58 16.38 16.38
N GLY A 127 23.51 16.12 17.13
CA GLY A 127 23.01 17.03 18.15
C GLY A 127 23.99 17.24 19.30
N HIS A 128 24.70 16.18 19.72
CA HIS A 128 25.77 16.32 20.69
C HIS A 128 26.95 17.12 20.13
N GLU A 129 27.37 16.86 18.89
CA GLU A 129 28.47 17.57 18.25
C GLU A 129 28.17 19.04 17.99
N LEU A 130 26.93 19.41 17.64
CA LEU A 130 26.50 20.79 17.43
C LEU A 130 26.32 21.56 18.75
N ARG A 131 25.89 20.89 19.83
CA ARG A 131 25.73 21.55 21.14
C ARG A 131 27.06 22.06 21.69
N ASN A 132 28.18 21.41 21.33
CA ASN A 132 29.51 21.81 21.75
C ASN A 132 29.94 23.21 21.25
N PRO A 133 30.01 23.49 19.94
CA PRO A 133 30.36 24.82 19.44
C PRO A 133 29.33 25.88 19.81
N LEU A 134 28.02 25.54 19.85
CA LEU A 134 26.99 26.45 20.33
C LEU A 134 27.20 26.85 21.80
N GLY A 135 27.57 25.89 22.65
CA GLY A 135 27.95 26.17 24.04
C GLY A 135 29.17 27.07 24.15
N ALA A 136 30.19 26.87 23.29
CA ALA A 136 31.36 27.74 23.24
C ALA A 136 31.00 29.18 22.84
N ILE A 137 30.17 29.35 21.79
CA ILE A 137 29.68 30.67 21.36
C ILE A 137 28.91 31.35 22.49
N ARG A 138 28.00 30.63 23.15
CA ARG A 138 27.21 31.16 24.28
C ARG A 138 28.09 31.62 25.44
N ASN A 139 29.11 30.83 25.78
CA ASN A 139 30.07 31.19 26.83
C ASN A 139 30.88 32.43 26.45
N ALA A 140 31.29 32.57 25.19
CA ALA A 140 31.98 33.76 24.71
C ALA A 140 31.09 35.01 24.80
N VAL A 141 29.83 34.91 24.33
CA VAL A 141 28.83 35.98 24.46
C VAL A 141 28.63 36.37 25.92
N PHE A 142 28.42 35.38 26.81
CA PHE A 142 28.27 35.62 28.25
C PHE A 142 29.48 36.33 28.85
N TYR A 143 30.69 35.89 28.51
CA TYR A 143 31.93 36.50 29.00
C TYR A 143 32.07 37.95 28.53
N VAL A 144 31.90 38.22 27.22
CA VAL A 144 31.99 39.58 26.66
C VAL A 144 30.95 40.48 27.30
N ARG A 145 29.68 40.01 27.37
CA ARG A 145 28.58 40.74 27.99
C ARG A 145 28.87 41.13 29.43
N ARG A 146 29.39 40.19 30.23
CA ARG A 146 29.78 40.43 31.63
C ARG A 146 30.94 41.41 31.77
N ARG A 147 31.90 41.41 30.84
CA ARG A 147 33.03 42.35 30.84
C ARG A 147 32.59 43.78 30.48
N ILE A 148 31.75 43.93 29.46
CA ILE A 148 31.31 45.26 28.99
C ILE A 148 30.23 45.88 29.88
N ALA A 149 29.46 45.07 30.63
CA ALA A 149 28.43 45.57 31.55
C ALA A 149 28.96 46.55 32.62
N LYS A 150 30.27 46.50 32.92
CA LYS A 150 30.94 47.41 33.87
C LYS A 150 31.66 48.59 33.20
N SER A 151 31.51 48.75 31.88
CA SER A 151 32.17 49.80 31.10
C SER A 151 31.19 50.87 30.63
N ALA A 152 31.68 51.93 29.99
CA ALA A 152 30.82 52.96 29.37
C ALA A 152 30.20 52.51 28.03
N LEU A 153 30.70 51.42 27.43
CA LEU A 153 30.27 50.92 26.11
C LEU A 153 28.75 50.72 25.97
N PRO A 154 28.03 50.14 26.95
CA PRO A 154 26.57 50.03 26.89
C PRO A 154 25.85 51.36 26.64
N ALA A 155 26.39 52.47 27.17
CA ALA A 155 25.78 53.79 27.05
C ALA A 155 26.21 54.51 25.76
N THR A 156 27.44 54.28 25.29
CA THR A 156 28.00 54.95 24.11
C THR A 156 27.72 54.21 22.79
N GLU A 157 27.60 52.89 22.83
CA GLU A 157 27.45 52.02 21.65
C GLU A 157 26.43 50.89 21.95
N PRO A 158 25.13 51.23 22.13
CA PRO A 158 24.10 50.27 22.53
C PRO A 158 23.92 49.11 21.53
N LYS A 159 24.27 49.32 20.25
CA LYS A 159 24.24 48.28 19.20
C LYS A 159 25.07 47.04 19.54
N VAL A 160 26.15 47.18 20.30
CA VAL A 160 26.98 46.02 20.71
C VAL A 160 26.17 45.05 21.56
N LEU A 161 25.34 45.56 22.48
CA LEU A 161 24.46 44.71 23.29
C LEU A 161 23.37 44.07 22.44
N GLU A 162 22.79 44.82 21.50
CA GLU A 162 21.79 44.30 20.55
C GLU A 162 22.36 43.14 19.70
N PHE A 163 23.58 43.27 19.17
CA PHE A 163 24.23 42.17 18.45
C PHE A 163 24.53 40.96 19.34
N LEU A 164 24.94 41.16 20.61
CA LEU A 164 25.13 40.05 21.55
C LEU A 164 23.80 39.34 21.86
N ASP A 165 22.70 40.08 21.94
CA ASP A 165 21.35 39.51 22.10
C ASP A 165 20.91 38.71 20.88
N ILE A 166 21.17 39.21 19.67
CA ILE A 166 20.91 38.47 18.44
C ILE A 166 21.69 37.15 18.44
N ILE A 167 22.98 37.16 18.77
CA ILE A 167 23.80 35.93 18.78
C ILE A 167 23.29 34.94 19.84
N ASP A 168 22.95 35.38 21.06
CA ASP A 168 22.40 34.48 22.08
C ASP A 168 21.03 33.92 21.65
N GLY A 169 20.19 34.75 21.02
CA GLY A 169 18.93 34.35 20.41
C GLY A 169 19.11 33.25 19.37
N GLU A 170 20.05 33.41 18.43
CA GLU A 170 20.35 32.42 17.40
C GLU A 170 20.89 31.11 17.98
N VAL A 171 21.73 31.18 19.01
CA VAL A 171 22.21 29.98 19.73
C VAL A 171 21.05 29.25 20.41
N ASN A 172 20.10 29.97 21.01
CA ASN A 172 18.92 29.37 21.62
C ASN A 172 18.01 28.73 20.56
N SER A 173 17.78 29.41 19.43
CA SER A 173 17.03 28.88 18.28
C SER A 173 17.65 27.60 17.74
N ALA A 174 18.98 27.58 17.53
CA ALA A 174 19.68 26.39 17.08
C ALA A 174 19.55 25.22 18.06
N ASN A 175 19.65 25.47 19.37
CA ASN A 175 19.43 24.45 20.39
C ASN A 175 17.99 23.92 20.38
N LYS A 176 16.99 24.77 20.11
CA LYS A 176 15.59 24.34 19.98
C LYS A 176 15.43 23.38 18.80
N VAL A 177 15.95 23.71 17.63
CA VAL A 177 15.91 22.84 16.44
C VAL A 177 16.56 21.48 16.71
N ILE A 178 17.72 21.46 17.38
CA ILE A 178 18.40 20.22 17.77
C ILE A 178 17.51 19.39 18.71
N ASN A 179 16.89 20.02 19.70
CA ASN A 179 16.04 19.33 20.66
C ASN A 179 14.74 18.80 20.03
N ASP A 180 14.13 19.55 19.11
CA ASP A 180 12.93 19.13 18.39
C ASP A 180 13.23 17.89 17.52
N LEU A 181 14.37 17.89 16.81
CA LEU A 181 14.82 16.74 16.02
C LEU A 181 15.09 15.50 16.89
N LEU A 182 15.70 15.68 18.06
CA LEU A 182 15.89 14.60 19.05
C LEU A 182 14.56 14.12 19.65
N GLY A 183 13.59 15.02 19.80
CA GLY A 183 12.23 14.72 20.25
C GLY A 183 11.51 13.76 19.31
N PHE A 184 11.64 13.98 17.98
CA PHE A 184 11.09 13.07 16.97
C PHE A 184 11.69 11.66 16.99
N SER A 185 12.93 11.52 17.44
CA SER A 185 13.60 10.23 17.59
C SER A 185 13.10 9.42 18.78
N ARG A 186 12.73 10.11 19.87
CA ARG A 186 12.36 9.45 21.11
C ARG A 186 10.89 9.05 21.05
N ILE A 187 10.66 7.77 20.77
CA ILE A 187 9.40 7.12 21.11
C ILE A 187 9.38 6.97 22.64
N ALA A 188 9.01 8.02 23.35
CA ALA A 188 8.70 7.92 24.77
C ALA A 188 7.44 7.05 24.90
N LYS A 189 7.53 5.93 25.64
CA LYS A 189 6.33 5.16 25.98
C LYS A 189 5.37 6.10 26.72
N PRO A 190 4.15 6.33 26.22
CA PRO A 190 3.18 7.16 26.92
C PRO A 190 2.93 6.56 28.30
N THR A 191 3.18 7.32 29.35
CA THR A 191 2.83 6.94 30.72
C THR A 191 1.45 7.51 31.05
N VAL A 192 0.54 6.65 31.49
CA VAL A 192 -0.78 7.07 31.96
C VAL A 192 -0.65 7.54 33.41
N SER A 193 -1.06 8.77 33.68
CA SER A 193 -1.14 9.32 35.03
C SER A 193 -2.36 10.25 35.16
N PRO A 194 -2.91 10.48 36.37
CA PRO A 194 -3.87 11.55 36.59
C PRO A 194 -3.25 12.90 36.20
N VAL A 195 -3.95 13.69 35.39
CA VAL A 195 -3.50 15.02 34.94
C VAL A 195 -4.59 16.06 35.11
N ASN A 196 -4.20 17.31 35.36
CA ASN A 196 -5.11 18.44 35.34
C ASN A 196 -5.30 18.91 33.89
N ILE A 197 -6.46 18.59 33.32
CA ILE A 197 -6.83 18.97 31.95
C ILE A 197 -6.78 20.49 31.74
N GLY A 198 -7.21 21.28 32.73
CA GLY A 198 -7.18 22.74 32.66
C GLY A 198 -5.76 23.28 32.47
N GLY A 199 -4.80 22.74 33.21
CA GLY A 199 -3.38 23.12 33.07
C GLY A 199 -2.78 22.75 31.71
N ILE A 200 -3.19 21.62 31.13
CA ILE A 200 -2.76 21.21 29.79
C ILE A 200 -3.31 22.15 28.71
N ILE A 201 -4.58 22.56 28.84
CA ILE A 201 -5.22 23.49 27.91
C ILE A 201 -4.53 24.86 27.95
N GLU A 202 -4.28 25.40 29.14
CA GLU A 202 -3.58 26.68 29.31
C GLU A 202 -2.17 26.65 28.70
N ASP A 203 -1.45 25.54 28.87
CA ASP A 203 -0.11 25.40 28.32
C ASP A 203 -0.10 25.28 26.78
N ALA A 204 -1.04 24.51 26.22
CA ALA A 204 -1.22 24.39 24.77
C ALA A 204 -1.55 25.74 24.12
N LEU A 205 -2.41 26.54 24.75
CA LEU A 205 -2.80 27.86 24.25
C LEU A 205 -1.63 28.87 24.18
N LYS A 206 -0.54 28.68 24.95
CA LYS A 206 0.66 29.54 24.85
C LYS A 206 1.44 29.34 23.56
N HIS A 207 1.29 28.18 22.93
CA HIS A 207 2.06 27.78 21.74
C HIS A 207 1.24 27.87 20.44
N VAL A 208 -0.06 28.14 20.54
CA VAL A 208 -0.95 28.35 19.40
C VAL A 208 -1.11 29.86 19.19
N PRO A 209 -0.62 30.44 18.07
CA PRO A 209 -0.97 31.81 17.73
C PRO A 209 -2.48 31.88 17.51
N MET A 210 -3.17 32.70 18.30
CA MET A 210 -4.58 33.02 18.07
C MET A 210 -4.68 33.86 16.77
N PRO A 211 -5.57 33.49 15.83
CA PRO A 211 -5.84 34.28 14.63
C PRO A 211 -6.47 35.65 14.94
#